data_AF-A0A2M6X524-F1
#
_entry.id   AF-A0A2M6X524-F1
#
_cell.length_a   1.000
_cell.length_b   1.000
_cell.length_c   1.000
_cell.angle_alpha   90.00
_cell.angle_beta   90.00
_cell.angle_gamma   90.00
#
_symmetry.space_group_name_H-M   'P 1'
#
loop_
_entity.id
_entity.type
_entity.pdbx_description
1 polymer ?
#
loop_
_entity_poly.entity_id
_entity_poly.type
_entity_poly.pdbx_seq_one_letter_code
_entity_poly.pdbx_strand_id
1 'polypeptide(L)'
;MIAYIDSSVLMRVLLGQPSALAEFRRIERPVASKLLKVEGLRTLDRLRVRSLLSELEYVKAVQEFRDATDAVEWVEITDLVLDRVCGSFAVGLGTLDAIHLVSALVWQEKTKMRLTLLTHDVLLGRAARALGFPVLGCIED
;
A
#
# COMPACT_ATOMS: atom_id res chain seq x y z
N MET A 1 -2.97 13.84 7.96
CA MET A 1 -3.56 13.70 6.59
C MET A 1 -4.23 12.33 6.41
N ILE A 2 -5.17 12.20 5.46
CA ILE A 2 -5.72 10.90 5.02
C ILE A 2 -4.83 10.35 3.90
N ALA A 3 -4.34 9.13 4.08
CA ALA A 3 -3.40 8.52 3.15
C ALA A 3 -3.78 7.09 2.81
N TYR A 4 -3.78 6.77 1.52
CA TYR A 4 -3.80 5.38 1.08
C TYR A 4 -2.37 4.85 1.05
N ILE A 5 -2.10 3.73 1.71
CA ILE A 5 -0.79 3.10 1.77
C ILE A 5 -0.83 1.75 1.05
N ASP A 6 0.12 1.53 0.14
CA ASP A 6 0.42 0.21 -0.40
C ASP A 6 1.43 -0.54 0.49
N SER A 7 1.71 -1.80 0.15
CA SER A 7 2.69 -2.58 0.91
C SER A 7 4.10 -2.02 0.81
N SER A 8 4.49 -1.41 -0.31
CA SER A 8 5.85 -0.88 -0.51
C SER A 8 6.24 0.17 0.54
N VAL A 9 5.30 1.04 0.92
CA VAL A 9 5.50 2.09 1.93
C VAL A 9 5.68 1.49 3.32
N LEU A 10 4.73 0.64 3.74
CA LEU A 10 4.78 0.04 5.07
C LEU A 10 6.01 -0.85 5.23
N MET A 11 6.33 -1.66 4.22
CA MET A 11 7.47 -2.57 4.27
C MET A 11 8.80 -1.82 4.34
N ARG A 12 8.95 -0.67 3.67
CA ARG A 12 10.17 0.14 3.81
C ARG A 12 10.35 0.67 5.23
N VAL A 13 9.27 1.17 5.84
CA VAL A 13 9.30 1.67 7.22
C VAL A 13 9.63 0.54 8.19
N LEU A 14 8.91 -0.58 8.09
CA LEU A 14 9.04 -1.72 8.99
C LEU A 14 10.42 -2.39 8.91
N LEU A 15 10.99 -2.51 7.70
CA LEU A 15 12.29 -3.13 7.48
C LEU A 15 13.46 -2.14 7.58
N GLY A 16 13.22 -0.88 7.98
CA GLY A 16 14.26 0.15 8.10
C GLY A 16 14.99 0.42 6.78
N GLN A 17 14.32 0.26 5.64
CA GLN A 17 14.93 0.43 4.32
C GLN A 17 15.19 1.91 4.02
N PRO A 18 16.21 2.23 3.20
CA PRO A 18 16.46 3.59 2.76
C PRO A 18 15.26 4.21 2.05
N SER A 19 15.18 5.54 2.12
CA SER A 19 14.15 6.35 1.47
C SER A 19 12.73 6.09 1.97
N ALA A 20 12.56 5.65 3.21
CA ALA A 20 11.26 5.63 3.87
C ALA A 20 10.65 7.04 3.92
N LEU A 21 9.35 7.14 3.60
CA LEU A 21 8.62 8.41 3.54
C LEU A 21 8.52 9.09 4.91
N ALA A 22 9.00 10.33 5.03
CA ALA A 22 8.88 11.12 6.25
C ALA A 22 7.40 11.45 6.57
N GLU A 23 6.58 11.61 5.54
CA GLU A 23 5.16 11.91 5.60
C GLU A 23 4.35 10.75 6.18
N PHE A 24 4.90 9.54 6.23
CA PHE A 24 4.25 8.39 6.89
C PHE A 24 3.87 8.71 8.33
N ARG A 25 4.71 9.47 9.05
CA ARG A 25 4.44 9.91 10.44
C ARG A 25 3.35 10.96 10.56
N ARG A 26 2.93 11.57 9.45
CA ARG A 26 1.89 12.62 9.38
C ARG A 26 0.54 12.06 8.96
N ILE A 27 0.43 10.74 8.79
CA ILE A 27 -0.83 10.06 8.49
C ILE A 27 -1.67 10.04 9.77
N GLU A 28 -2.86 10.61 9.69
CA GLU A 28 -3.85 10.59 10.79
C GLU A 28 -4.90 9.51 10.57
N ARG A 29 -5.18 9.19 9.29
CA ARG A 29 -6.14 8.17 8.89
C ARG A 29 -5.53 7.34 7.76
N PRO A 30 -4.85 6.24 8.10
CA PRO A 30 -4.31 5.34 7.09
C PRO A 30 -5.44 4.50 6.50
N VAL A 31 -5.45 4.38 5.17
CA VAL A 31 -6.38 3.56 4.40
C VAL A 31 -5.56 2.56 3.59
N ALA A 32 -5.98 1.30 3.49
CA ALA A 32 -5.31 0.34 2.64
C ALA A 32 -6.28 -0.74 2.14
N SER A 33 -5.96 -1.36 1.00
CA SER A 33 -6.60 -2.62 0.61
C SER A 33 -6.25 -3.72 1.62
N LYS A 34 -7.17 -4.65 1.88
CA LYS A 34 -6.85 -5.90 2.58
C LYS A 34 -5.70 -6.68 1.94
N LEU A 35 -5.42 -6.44 0.64
CA LEU A 35 -4.28 -7.01 -0.06
C LEU A 35 -2.95 -6.73 0.65
N LEU A 36 -2.80 -5.55 1.27
CA LEU A 36 -1.58 -5.17 2.00
C LEU A 36 -1.21 -6.20 3.09
N LYS A 37 -2.20 -6.83 3.75
CA LYS A 37 -1.95 -7.88 4.75
C LYS A 37 -1.29 -9.11 4.11
N VAL A 38 -1.79 -9.50 2.94
CA VAL A 38 -1.27 -10.66 2.21
C VAL A 38 0.15 -10.36 1.73
N GLU A 39 0.37 -9.22 1.09
CA GLU A 39 1.67 -8.82 0.55
C GLU A 39 2.73 -8.64 1.63
N GLY A 40 2.38 -7.97 2.73
CA GLY A 40 3.28 -7.72 3.86
C GLY A 40 3.71 -9.01 4.53
N LEU A 41 2.75 -9.85 4.95
CA LEU A 41 3.05 -11.12 5.62
C LEU A 41 3.76 -12.11 4.69
N ARG A 42 3.43 -12.14 3.39
CA ARG A 42 4.17 -12.96 2.42
C ARG A 42 5.58 -12.45 2.17
N THR A 43 5.79 -11.15 2.24
CA THR A 43 7.13 -10.56 2.15
C THR A 43 7.98 -10.94 3.36
N LEU A 44 7.47 -10.78 4.58
CA LEU A 44 8.16 -11.20 5.80
C LEU A 44 8.48 -12.69 5.80
N ASP A 45 7.51 -13.52 5.42
CA ASP A 45 7.70 -14.96 5.31
C ASP A 45 8.75 -15.33 4.27
N ARG A 46 8.74 -14.68 3.10
CA ARG A 46 9.75 -14.87 2.06
C ARG A 46 11.15 -14.51 2.56
N LEU A 47 11.29 -13.44 3.35
CA LEU A 47 12.57 -13.07 3.95
C LEU A 47 13.06 -14.12 4.96
N ARG A 48 12.16 -14.65 5.80
CA ARG A 48 12.45 -15.77 6.72
C ARG A 48 12.91 -17.01 5.97
N VAL A 49 12.15 -17.45 4.95
CA VAL A 49 12.46 -18.65 4.15
C VAL A 49 13.81 -18.51 3.44
N ARG A 50 14.20 -17.28 3.07
CA ARG A 50 15.51 -16.98 2.46
C ARG A 50 16.63 -16.75 3.48
N SER A 51 16.38 -16.99 4.78
CA SER A 51 17.34 -16.74 5.87
C SER A 51 17.84 -15.30 5.95
N LEU A 52 17.04 -14.34 5.44
CA LEU A 52 17.30 -12.90 5.56
C LEU A 52 16.70 -12.31 6.84
N LEU A 53 15.85 -13.08 7.53
CA LEU A 53 15.41 -12.83 8.90
C LEU A 53 15.61 -14.10 9.69
N SER A 54 16.20 -13.98 10.89
CA SER A 54 16.17 -15.02 11.91
C SER A 54 14.73 -15.26 12.39
N GLU A 55 14.52 -16.36 13.11
CA GLU A 55 13.21 -16.68 13.69
C GLU A 55 12.72 -15.57 14.64
N LEU A 56 13.63 -15.06 15.49
CA LEU A 56 13.32 -13.98 16.42
C LEU A 56 12.97 -12.66 15.68
N GLU A 57 13.74 -12.30 14.66
CA GLU A 57 13.46 -11.12 13.84
C GLU A 57 12.15 -11.24 13.08
N TYR A 58 11.82 -12.42 12.55
CA TYR A 58 10.54 -12.66 11.89
C TYR A 58 9.36 -12.50 12.85
N VAL A 59 9.42 -13.11 14.04
CA VAL A 59 8.35 -12.99 15.05
C VAL A 59 8.14 -11.52 15.43
N LYS A 60 9.24 -10.79 15.66
CA LYS A 60 9.21 -9.35 15.95
C LYS A 60 8.59 -8.55 14.80
N ALA A 61 9.04 -8.78 13.57
CA ALA A 61 8.54 -8.07 12.39
C ALA A 61 7.06 -8.34 12.12
N VAL A 62 6.57 -9.56 12.37
CA VAL A 62 5.13 -9.89 12.26
C VAL A 62 4.31 -9.15 13.32
N GLN A 63 4.82 -9.03 14.55
CA GLN A 63 4.14 -8.28 15.60
C GLN A 63 4.12 -6.78 15.25
N GLU A 64 5.26 -6.20 14.87
CA GLU A 64 5.35 -4.80 14.44
C GLU A 64 4.45 -4.51 13.24
N PHE A 65 4.30 -5.46 12.31
CA PHE A 65 3.39 -5.32 11.17
C PHE A 65 1.93 -5.27 11.64
N ARG A 66 1.53 -6.13 12.58
CA ARG A 66 0.17 -6.11 13.14
C ARG A 66 -0.09 -4.76 13.82
N ASP A 67 0.79 -4.37 14.74
CA ASP A 67 0.68 -3.11 15.48
C ASP A 67 0.62 -1.90 14.53
N ALA A 68 1.46 -1.88 13.49
CA ALA A 68 1.47 -0.80 12.50
C ALA A 68 0.21 -0.74 11.63
N THR A 69 -0.57 -1.82 11.57
CA THR A 69 -1.80 -1.90 10.78
C THR A 69 -3.09 -1.86 11.60
N ASP A 70 -3.01 -1.73 12.92
CA ASP A 70 -4.18 -1.69 13.81
C ASP A 70 -5.09 -0.48 13.55
N ALA A 71 -4.50 0.68 13.21
CA ALA A 71 -5.24 1.91 12.92
C ALA A 71 -5.71 2.02 11.46
N VAL A 72 -5.41 1.03 10.60
CA VAL A 72 -5.72 1.06 9.17
C VAL A 72 -7.21 0.86 8.93
N GLU A 73 -7.80 1.79 8.18
CA GLU A 73 -9.12 1.64 7.60
C GLU A 73 -9.03 0.72 6.37
N TRP A 74 -9.61 -0.47 6.46
CA TRP A 74 -9.48 -1.49 5.43
C TRP A 74 -10.52 -1.35 4.32
N VAL A 75 -10.04 -1.37 3.08
CA VAL A 75 -10.86 -1.55 1.89
C VAL A 75 -10.92 -3.04 1.54
N GLU A 76 -12.13 -3.59 1.53
CA GLU A 76 -12.39 -4.96 1.11
C GLU A 76 -12.15 -5.14 -0.38
N ILE A 77 -11.64 -6.31 -0.78
CA ILE A 77 -11.54 -6.70 -2.19
C ILE A 77 -12.86 -7.38 -2.57
N THR A 78 -13.85 -6.58 -2.93
CA THR A 78 -15.18 -7.05 -3.34
C THR A 78 -15.23 -7.29 -4.85
N ASP A 79 -16.31 -7.94 -5.32
CA ASP A 79 -16.54 -8.13 -6.76
C ASP A 79 -16.55 -6.78 -7.51
N LEU A 80 -17.09 -5.71 -6.90
CA LEU A 80 -17.01 -4.35 -7.46
C LEU A 80 -15.56 -3.88 -7.70
N VAL A 81 -14.66 -4.16 -6.75
CA VAL A 81 -13.23 -3.82 -6.90
C VAL A 81 -12.64 -4.66 -8.04
N LEU A 82 -12.89 -5.97 -8.05
CA LEU A 82 -12.36 -6.89 -9.05
C LEU A 82 -12.84 -6.56 -10.47
N ASP A 83 -14.13 -6.28 -10.64
CA ASP A 83 -14.72 -5.88 -11.92
C ASP A 83 -14.08 -4.62 -12.49
N ARG A 84 -13.79 -3.63 -11.61
CA ARG A 84 -13.12 -2.39 -12.01
C ARG A 84 -11.64 -2.59 -12.32
N VAL A 85 -10.96 -3.53 -11.65
CA VAL A 85 -9.57 -3.88 -11.94
C VAL A 85 -9.40 -4.46 -13.35
N CYS A 86 -10.43 -5.13 -13.88
CA CYS A 86 -10.44 -5.64 -15.26
C CYS A 86 -10.45 -4.53 -16.33
N GLY A 87 -10.69 -3.28 -15.94
CA GLY A 87 -10.65 -2.12 -16.84
C GLY A 87 -9.23 -1.75 -17.28
N SER A 88 -9.13 -0.79 -18.21
CA SER A 88 -7.84 -0.25 -18.67
C SER A 88 -7.37 0.91 -17.78
N PHE A 89 -6.05 1.01 -17.59
CA PHE A 89 -5.39 2.11 -16.90
C PHE A 89 -4.49 2.91 -17.84
N ALA A 90 -4.10 4.11 -17.44
CA ALA A 90 -3.24 4.99 -18.24
C ALA A 90 -1.82 4.42 -18.48
N VAL A 91 -1.37 3.52 -17.60
CA VAL A 91 -0.09 2.81 -17.70
C VAL A 91 -0.31 1.32 -17.44
N GLY A 92 0.62 0.48 -17.90
CA GLY A 92 0.58 -0.96 -17.62
C GLY A 92 0.83 -1.23 -16.14
N LEU A 93 -0.23 -1.56 -15.39
CA LEU A 93 -0.14 -1.96 -13.99
C LEU A 93 -0.16 -3.48 -13.84
N GLY A 94 0.62 -3.98 -12.88
CA GLY A 94 0.44 -5.33 -12.37
C GLY A 94 -0.92 -5.47 -11.68
N THR A 95 -1.46 -6.69 -11.64
CA THR A 95 -2.78 -6.95 -11.05
C THR A 95 -2.90 -6.48 -9.60
N LEU A 96 -1.86 -6.66 -8.78
CA LEU A 96 -1.87 -6.27 -7.37
C LEU A 96 -1.88 -4.74 -7.20
N ASP A 97 -1.07 -4.03 -7.99
CA ASP A 97 -1.06 -2.57 -8.01
C ASP A 97 -2.38 -1.99 -8.51
N ALA A 98 -2.99 -2.62 -9.53
CA ALA A 98 -4.31 -2.25 -10.00
C ALA A 98 -5.38 -2.43 -8.91
N ILE A 99 -5.32 -3.51 -8.12
CA ILE A 99 -6.20 -3.71 -6.96
C ILE A 99 -6.00 -2.60 -5.93
N HIS A 100 -4.75 -2.21 -5.65
CA HIS A 100 -4.48 -1.08 -4.75
C HIS A 100 -5.10 0.23 -5.26
N LEU A 101 -4.87 0.56 -6.53
CA LEU A 101 -5.38 1.78 -7.13
C LEU A 101 -6.92 1.84 -7.14
N VAL A 102 -7.58 0.76 -7.55
CA VAL A 102 -9.04 0.69 -7.56
C VAL A 102 -9.61 0.73 -6.15
N SER A 103 -8.94 0.11 -5.17
CA SER A 103 -9.36 0.19 -3.76
C SER A 103 -9.33 1.64 -3.25
N ALA A 104 -8.29 2.41 -3.59
CA ALA A 104 -8.20 3.82 -3.25
C ALA A 104 -9.34 4.64 -3.89
N LEU A 105 -9.64 4.38 -5.16
CA LEU A 105 -10.73 5.01 -5.90
C LEU A 105 -12.10 4.72 -5.29
N VAL A 106 -12.40 3.44 -5.03
CA VAL A 106 -13.67 3.02 -4.41
C VAL A 106 -13.84 3.65 -3.03
N TRP A 107 -12.77 3.72 -2.23
CA TRP A 107 -12.82 4.38 -0.92
C TRP A 107 -13.13 5.87 -1.04
N GLN A 108 -12.46 6.59 -1.94
CA GLN A 108 -12.67 8.02 -2.16
C GLN A 108 -14.08 8.30 -2.68
N GLU A 109 -14.60 7.48 -3.59
CA GLU A 109 -15.96 7.60 -4.11
C GLU A 109 -17.01 7.39 -3.02
N LYS A 110 -16.80 6.42 -2.13
CA LYS A 110 -17.73 6.08 -1.04
C LYS A 110 -17.74 7.16 0.05
N THR A 111 -16.57 7.64 0.46
CA THR A 111 -16.43 8.59 1.57
C THR A 111 -16.55 10.04 1.15
N LYS A 112 -16.36 10.34 -0.14
CA LYS A 112 -16.23 11.70 -0.70
C LYS A 112 -15.07 12.50 -0.09
N MET A 113 -14.12 11.83 0.57
CA MET A 113 -12.96 12.46 1.19
C MET A 113 -11.72 12.35 0.28
N ARG A 114 -10.94 13.42 0.20
CA ARG A 114 -9.66 13.38 -0.51
C ARG A 114 -8.64 12.54 0.27
N LEU A 115 -7.88 11.73 -0.45
CA LEU A 115 -6.77 10.94 0.08
C LEU A 115 -5.53 11.20 -0.75
N THR A 116 -4.35 11.09 -0.13
CA THR A 116 -3.06 11.07 -0.83
C THR A 116 -2.63 9.61 -0.98
N LEU A 117 -2.22 9.19 -2.17
CA LEU A 117 -1.69 7.84 -2.38
C LEU A 117 -0.18 7.84 -2.13
N LEU A 118 0.26 7.01 -1.19
CA LEU A 118 1.65 6.85 -0.83
C LEU A 118 2.12 5.52 -1.43
N THR A 119 3.12 5.58 -2.30
CA THR A 119 3.70 4.41 -2.96
C THR A 119 5.16 4.69 -3.31
N HIS A 120 5.99 3.65 -3.26
CA HIS A 120 7.33 3.69 -3.85
C HIS A 120 7.39 3.09 -5.25
N ASP A 121 6.26 2.62 -5.79
CA ASP A 121 6.15 2.14 -7.16
C ASP A 121 5.84 3.30 -8.11
N VAL A 122 6.73 3.54 -9.07
CA VAL A 122 6.63 4.65 -10.02
C VAL A 122 5.43 4.48 -10.97
N LEU A 123 5.11 3.25 -11.39
CA LEU A 123 3.99 2.99 -12.29
C LEU A 123 2.66 3.16 -11.55
N LEU A 124 2.54 2.64 -10.33
CA LEU A 124 1.36 2.87 -9.50
C LEU A 124 1.16 4.36 -9.23
N GLY A 125 2.23 5.08 -8.90
CA GLY A 125 2.18 6.53 -8.69
C GLY A 125 1.72 7.29 -9.93
N ARG A 126 2.26 6.98 -11.12
CA ARG A 126 1.84 7.57 -12.39
C ARG A 126 0.36 7.30 -12.67
N ALA A 127 -0.10 6.05 -12.50
CA ALA A 127 -1.50 5.68 -12.68
C ALA A 127 -2.42 6.45 -11.72
N ALA A 128 -2.01 6.59 -10.45
CA ALA A 128 -2.75 7.33 -9.44
C ALA A 128 -2.86 8.83 -9.79
N ARG A 129 -1.78 9.45 -10.24
CA ARG A 129 -1.81 10.86 -10.71
C ARG A 129 -2.75 11.04 -11.90
N ALA A 130 -2.77 10.10 -12.84
CA ALA A 130 -3.69 10.13 -13.99
C ALA A 130 -5.17 10.07 -13.55
N LEU A 131 -5.47 9.48 -12.40
CA LEU A 131 -6.81 9.46 -11.78
C LEU A 131 -7.06 10.65 -10.82
N GLY A 132 -6.12 11.60 -10.73
CA GLY A 132 -6.26 12.82 -9.93
C GLY A 132 -5.87 12.70 -8.47
N PHE A 133 -5.23 11.60 -8.04
CA PHE A 133 -4.69 11.49 -6.69
C PHE A 133 -3.43 12.35 -6.52
N PRO A 134 -3.29 13.10 -5.40
CA PRO A 134 -1.98 13.52 -4.91
C PRO A 134 -1.14 12.28 -4.57
N VAL A 135 0.13 12.25 -4.99
CA VAL A 135 1.02 11.09 -4.80
C VAL A 135 2.35 11.50 -4.17
N LEU A 136 2.79 10.71 -3.19
CA LEU A 136 4.09 10.83 -2.51
C LEU A 136 4.84 9.49 -2.51
N GLY A 137 6.17 9.52 -2.54
CA GLY A 137 7.03 8.33 -2.39
C GLY A 137 7.72 7.84 -3.66
N CYS A 138 7.23 8.26 -4.83
CA CYS A 138 7.83 7.99 -6.12
C CYS A 138 8.05 9.30 -6.90
N ILE A 139 9.26 9.50 -7.40
CA ILE A 139 9.63 10.63 -8.25
C ILE A 139 9.40 10.20 -9.71
N GLU A 140 8.81 11.09 -10.51
CA GLU A 140 8.81 10.92 -11.97
C GLU A 140 10.15 11.43 -12.51
N ASP A 141 10.87 10.57 -13.23
CA ASP A 141 11.86 11.01 -14.21
C ASP A 141 11.18 11.77 -15.36
#